data_AF-A0A1Z9T8L1-F1
#
_entry.id   AF-A0A1Z9T8L1-F1
#
_cell.length_a   1.000
_cell.length_b   1.000
_cell.length_c   1.000
_cell.angle_alpha   90.00
_cell.angle_beta   90.00
_cell.angle_gamma   90.00
#
_symmetry.space_group_name_H-M   'P 1'
#
loop_
_entity.id
_entity.type
_entity.pdbx_description
1 polymer ?
#
loop_
_entity_poly.entity_id
_entity_poly.type
_entity_poly.pdbx_seq_one_letter_code
_entity_poly.pdbx_strand_id
1 'polypeptide(L)'
;MAWTDESKAQAVEMYQEQEPTPETSMEIVKEIADELGESPNGVRMILTKAGVYVRKTPAAKSSGGSTGGGRVSVADAQASLTSALSDAGQEVDSAIISKLTGKAAVYFKGIVEALNN
;
A
#
# COMPACT_ATOMS: atom_id res chain seq x y z
N MET A 1 10.94 20.12 -4.36
CA MET A 1 12.37 20.28 -4.00
C MET A 1 12.82 19.02 -3.27
N ALA A 2 14.09 18.88 -2.91
CA ALA A 2 14.51 17.85 -1.95
C ALA A 2 14.31 18.38 -0.53
N TRP A 3 13.69 17.59 0.35
CA TRP A 3 13.48 17.94 1.75
C TRP A 3 14.81 18.04 2.50
N THR A 4 15.07 19.19 3.12
CA THR A 4 16.19 19.36 4.05
C THR A 4 15.81 18.81 5.43
N ASP A 5 16.78 18.56 6.30
CA ASP A 5 16.46 18.09 7.66
C ASP A 5 15.75 19.17 8.48
N GLU A 6 16.06 20.43 8.22
CA GLU A 6 15.36 21.59 8.78
C GLU A 6 13.89 21.63 8.32
N SER A 7 13.61 21.51 7.02
CA SER A 7 12.22 21.56 6.54
C SER A 7 11.39 20.37 7.03
N LYS A 8 12.01 19.20 7.21
CA LYS A 8 11.36 18.03 7.82
C LYS A 8 11.02 18.28 9.28
N ALA A 9 11.95 18.85 10.05
CA ALA A 9 11.73 19.17 11.46
C ALA A 9 10.61 20.21 11.61
N GLN A 10 10.63 21.25 10.78
CA GLN A 10 9.59 22.27 10.74
C GLN A 10 8.21 21.67 10.46
N ALA A 11 8.07 20.78 9.46
CA ALA A 11 6.80 20.12 9.19
C ALA A 11 6.29 19.27 10.36
N VAL A 12 7.19 18.63 11.12
CA VAL A 12 6.84 17.84 12.31
C VAL A 12 6.37 18.74 13.45
N GLU A 13 7.07 19.83 13.71
CA GLU A 13 6.73 20.83 14.74
C GLU A 13 5.37 21.45 14.46
N MET A 14 5.17 22.04 13.27
CA MET A 14 3.89 22.63 12.85
C MET A 14 2.72 21.65 12.98
N TYR A 15 2.95 20.37 12.70
CA TYR A 15 1.91 19.35 12.81
C TYR A 15 1.55 19.01 14.25
N GLN A 16 2.55 18.89 15.15
CA GLN A 16 2.31 18.55 16.55
C GLN A 16 1.72 19.71 17.35
N GLU A 17 2.11 20.95 17.05
CA GLU A 17 1.57 22.15 17.68
C GLU A 17 0.06 22.30 17.49
N GLN A 18 -0.47 21.78 16.37
CA GLN A 18 -1.90 21.79 16.07
C GLN A 18 -2.70 20.65 16.72
N GLU A 19 -2.07 19.87 17.61
CA GLU A 19 -2.69 18.75 18.36
C GLU A 19 -3.56 17.85 17.46
N PRO A 20 -2.93 17.15 16.50
CA PRO A 20 -3.65 16.52 15.40
C PRO A 20 -4.52 15.37 15.89
N THR A 21 -5.77 15.36 15.43
CA THR A 21 -6.73 14.29 15.69
C THR A 21 -6.98 13.48 14.42
N PRO A 22 -7.58 12.28 14.52
CA PRO A 22 -7.94 11.50 13.33
C PRO A 22 -8.83 12.24 12.32
N GLU A 23 -9.61 13.23 12.77
CA GLU A 23 -10.47 14.04 11.90
C GLU A 23 -9.75 15.27 11.34
N THR A 24 -8.90 15.94 12.13
CA THR A 24 -8.21 17.18 11.74
C THR A 24 -6.89 16.95 11.00
N SER A 25 -6.29 15.77 11.13
CA SER A 25 -4.93 15.50 10.61
C SER A 25 -4.75 15.77 9.12
N MET A 26 -5.76 15.51 8.30
CA MET A 26 -5.66 15.75 6.86
C MET A 26 -5.81 17.21 6.48
N GLU A 27 -6.43 18.03 7.32
CA GLU A 27 -6.55 19.48 7.13
C GLU A 27 -5.22 20.14 7.51
N ILE A 28 -4.68 19.79 8.68
CA ILE A 28 -3.35 20.25 9.14
C ILE A 28 -2.26 19.91 8.11
N VAL A 29 -2.28 18.70 7.53
CA VAL A 29 -1.34 18.31 6.47
C VAL A 29 -1.44 19.19 5.22
N LYS A 30 -2.63 19.65 4.86
CA LYS A 30 -2.82 20.54 3.69
C LYS A 30 -2.31 21.93 4.00
N GLU A 31 -2.61 22.46 5.18
CA GLU A 31 -2.13 23.78 5.61
C GLU A 31 -0.60 23.84 5.62
N ILE A 32 0.05 22.84 6.23
CA ILE A 32 1.52 22.74 6.24
C ILE A 32 2.07 22.60 4.81
N ALA A 33 1.39 21.86 3.93
CA ALA A 33 1.82 21.71 2.55
C ALA A 33 1.77 23.05 1.80
N ASP A 34 0.69 23.81 1.97
CA ASP A 34 0.53 25.14 1.37
C ASP A 34 1.57 26.13 1.93
N GLU A 35 1.82 26.12 3.24
CA GLU A 35 2.82 26.99 3.89
C GLU A 35 4.27 26.67 3.49
N LEU A 36 4.61 25.39 3.36
CA LEU A 36 5.96 24.96 2.98
C LEU A 36 6.17 24.88 1.46
N GLY A 37 5.15 25.13 0.66
CA GLY A 37 5.21 24.99 -0.80
C GLY A 37 5.47 23.54 -1.25
N GLU A 38 5.01 22.57 -0.46
CA GLU A 38 5.19 21.14 -0.67
C GLU A 38 3.85 20.47 -1.01
N SER A 39 3.89 19.19 -1.40
CA SER A 39 2.64 18.45 -1.63
C SER A 39 2.08 17.88 -0.32
N PRO A 40 0.74 17.81 -0.13
CA PRO A 40 0.15 17.16 1.04
C PRO A 40 0.63 15.72 1.25
N ASN A 41 0.88 14.98 0.17
CA ASN A 41 1.44 13.63 0.28
C ASN A 41 2.91 13.62 0.73
N GLY A 42 3.71 14.61 0.29
CA GLY A 42 5.08 14.80 0.76
C GLY A 42 5.14 15.04 2.26
N VAL A 43 4.36 15.99 2.77
CA VAL A 43 4.21 16.27 4.20
C VAL A 43 3.79 15.00 4.96
N ARG A 44 2.73 14.33 4.51
CA ARG A 44 2.26 13.07 5.13
C ARG A 44 3.36 12.00 5.19
N MET A 45 4.19 11.88 4.16
CA MET A 45 5.32 10.94 4.16
C MET A 45 6.37 11.28 5.21
N ILE A 46 6.70 12.57 5.39
CA ILE A 46 7.63 13.02 6.44
C ILE A 46 7.06 12.71 7.82
N LEU A 47 5.82 13.09 8.10
CA LEU A 47 5.16 12.84 9.38
C LEU A 47 5.04 11.33 9.69
N THR A 48 4.76 10.52 8.66
CA THR A 48 4.70 9.06 8.82
C THR A 48 6.07 8.47 9.13
N LYS A 49 7.14 8.95 8.47
CA LYS A 49 8.52 8.52 8.74
C LYS A 49 9.00 8.96 10.13
N ALA A 50 8.55 10.12 10.58
CA ALA A 50 8.80 10.62 11.94
C ALA A 50 7.96 9.91 13.01
N GLY A 51 6.97 9.09 12.63
CA GLY A 51 6.12 8.32 13.55
C GLY A 51 5.02 9.13 14.23
N VAL A 52 4.78 10.37 13.80
CA VAL A 52 3.87 11.33 14.48
C VAL A 52 2.51 11.44 13.80
N TYR A 53 2.41 10.98 12.54
CA TYR A 53 1.18 11.13 11.75
C TYR A 53 0.00 10.36 12.36
N VAL A 54 -1.04 11.10 12.73
CA VAL A 54 -2.30 10.55 13.23
C VAL A 54 -3.18 10.19 12.04
N ARG A 55 -3.42 8.88 11.87
CA ARG A 55 -4.27 8.38 10.78
C ARG A 55 -5.73 8.56 11.15
N LYS A 56 -6.55 8.83 10.13
CA LYS A 56 -8.00 8.74 10.28
C LYS A 56 -8.37 7.35 10.79
N THR A 57 -9.08 7.29 11.91
CA THR A 57 -9.60 6.04 12.45
C THR A 57 -10.59 5.51 11.42
N PRO A 58 -10.33 4.36 10.79
CA PRO A 58 -11.34 3.76 9.93
C PRO A 58 -12.55 3.46 10.81
N ALA A 59 -13.76 3.72 10.30
CA ALA A 59 -14.98 3.23 10.93
C ALA A 59 -14.76 1.75 11.30
N ALA A 60 -15.07 1.38 12.54
CA ALA A 60 -14.73 0.08 13.11
C ALA A 60 -15.09 -1.05 12.14
N LYS A 61 -14.10 -1.56 11.42
CA LYS A 61 -14.24 -2.81 10.72
C LYS A 61 -13.93 -3.87 11.75
N SER A 62 -14.91 -4.74 11.99
CA SER A 62 -14.73 -6.02 12.68
C SER A 62 -13.36 -6.58 12.34
N SER A 63 -12.58 -6.92 13.37
CA SER A 63 -11.27 -7.56 13.30
C SER A 63 -11.27 -8.71 12.29
N GLY A 64 -10.89 -8.41 11.04
CA GLY A 64 -10.56 -9.36 10.01
C GLY A 64 -9.08 -9.18 9.76
N GLY A 65 -8.31 -10.22 10.09
CA GLY A 65 -6.85 -10.20 10.07
C GLY A 65 -6.26 -9.66 8.77
N SER A 66 -4.99 -9.28 8.85
CA SER A 66 -4.13 -9.04 7.69
C SER A 66 -4.19 -10.24 6.74
N THR A 67 -5.13 -10.24 5.80
CA THR A 67 -5.19 -11.19 4.71
C THR A 67 -4.21 -10.71 3.64
N GLY A 68 -2.96 -11.15 3.78
CA GLY A 68 -2.05 -11.27 2.64
C GLY A 68 -1.75 -9.98 1.87
N GLY A 69 -1.69 -8.84 2.56
CA GLY A 69 -1.35 -7.54 1.96
C GLY A 69 0.15 -7.33 1.70
N GLY A 70 0.97 -8.37 1.77
CA GLY A 70 2.37 -8.30 1.34
C GLY A 70 2.43 -7.98 -0.15
N ARG A 71 3.44 -7.21 -0.56
CA ARG A 71 3.69 -6.99 -2.00
C ARG A 71 3.90 -8.36 -2.66
N VAL A 72 3.00 -8.73 -3.56
CA VAL A 72 3.13 -9.95 -4.36
C VAL A 72 4.00 -9.61 -5.57
N SER A 73 5.11 -10.33 -5.73
CA SER A 73 5.91 -10.29 -6.94
C SER A 73 5.07 -10.81 -8.10
N VAL A 74 4.88 -9.96 -9.13
CA VAL A 74 4.05 -10.32 -10.28
C VAL A 74 4.68 -11.49 -11.04
N ALA A 75 5.99 -11.46 -11.23
CA ALA A 75 6.72 -12.52 -11.93
C ALA A 75 6.59 -13.87 -11.20
N ASP A 76 6.82 -13.89 -9.89
CA ASP A 76 6.76 -15.13 -9.11
C ASP A 76 5.34 -15.70 -9.04
N ALA A 77 4.34 -14.81 -8.94
CA ALA A 77 2.94 -15.21 -8.94
C ALA A 77 2.49 -15.80 -10.28
N GLN A 78 2.90 -15.16 -11.39
CA GLN A 78 2.63 -15.66 -12.74
C GLN A 78 3.32 -17.01 -12.99
N ALA A 79 4.60 -17.15 -12.61
CA ALA A 79 5.35 -18.41 -12.73
C ALA A 79 4.70 -19.53 -11.91
N SER A 80 4.27 -19.23 -10.68
CA SER A 80 3.61 -20.20 -9.82
C SER A 80 2.26 -20.68 -10.38
N LEU A 81 1.49 -19.77 -10.99
CA LEU A 81 0.24 -20.13 -11.67
C LEU A 81 0.50 -21.00 -12.92
N THR A 82 1.50 -20.63 -13.74
CA THR A 82 1.89 -21.44 -14.91
C THR A 82 2.24 -22.86 -14.51
N SER A 83 3.05 -23.04 -13.45
CA SER A 83 3.40 -24.37 -12.94
C SER A 83 2.16 -25.15 -12.54
N ALA A 84 1.26 -24.56 -11.73
CA ALA A 84 0.06 -25.24 -11.26
C ALA A 84 -0.87 -25.67 -12.42
N LEU A 85 -0.99 -24.86 -13.47
CA LEU A 85 -1.75 -25.21 -14.67
C LEU A 85 -1.07 -26.33 -15.49
N SER A 86 0.25 -26.30 -15.63
CA SER A 86 1.00 -27.38 -16.28
C SER A 86 0.92 -28.69 -15.51
N ASP A 87 0.98 -28.64 -14.18
CA ASP A 87 0.79 -29.81 -13.29
C ASP A 87 -0.64 -30.37 -13.41
N ALA A 88 -1.62 -29.51 -13.70
CA ALA A 88 -3.00 -29.89 -14.03
C ALA A 88 -3.18 -30.43 -15.47
N GLY A 89 -2.09 -30.59 -16.23
CA GLY A 89 -2.09 -31.06 -17.62
C GLY A 89 -2.66 -30.07 -18.63
N GLN A 90 -2.78 -28.79 -18.27
CA GLN A 90 -3.31 -27.76 -19.16
C GLN A 90 -2.20 -27.10 -19.99
N GLU A 91 -2.52 -26.77 -21.24
CA GLU A 91 -1.66 -25.91 -22.07
C GLU A 91 -1.78 -24.46 -21.60
N VAL A 92 -0.65 -23.83 -21.29
CA VAL A 92 -0.62 -22.49 -20.69
C VAL A 92 -0.32 -21.42 -21.73
N ASP A 93 -1.28 -20.51 -21.95
CA ASP A 93 -1.06 -19.31 -22.76
C ASP A 93 -0.28 -18.24 -21.97
N SER A 94 1.03 -18.18 -22.21
CA SER A 94 1.93 -17.20 -21.60
C SER A 94 1.55 -15.73 -21.87
N ALA A 95 0.91 -15.43 -23.01
CA ALA A 95 0.46 -14.08 -23.34
C ALA A 95 -0.77 -13.66 -22.52
N ILE A 96 -1.56 -14.62 -22.03
CA ILE A 96 -2.66 -14.37 -21.09
C ILE A 96 -2.11 -14.26 -19.66
N ILE A 97 -1.25 -15.19 -19.24
CA ILE A 97 -0.70 -15.18 -17.87
C ILE A 97 0.09 -13.89 -17.60
N SER A 98 0.87 -13.39 -18.56
CA SER A 98 1.65 -12.15 -18.43
C SER A 98 0.77 -10.89 -18.21
N LYS A 99 -0.51 -10.93 -18.55
CA LYS A 99 -1.47 -9.83 -18.32
C LYS A 99 -2.04 -9.84 -16.90
N LEU A 100 -1.87 -10.91 -16.14
CA LEU A 100 -2.41 -11.00 -14.79
C LEU A 100 -1.58 -10.19 -13.79
N THR A 101 -2.26 -9.43 -12.93
CA THR A 101 -1.58 -8.86 -11.75
C THR A 101 -1.16 -9.98 -10.80
N GLY A 102 -0.15 -9.74 -9.96
CA GLY A 102 0.32 -10.75 -9.00
C GLY A 102 -0.81 -11.28 -8.11
N LYS A 103 -1.75 -10.43 -7.68
CA LYS A 103 -2.92 -10.86 -6.91
C LYS A 103 -3.88 -11.73 -7.71
N ALA A 104 -4.12 -11.40 -8.98
CA ALA A 104 -4.98 -12.21 -9.85
C ALA A 104 -4.36 -13.59 -10.11
N ALA A 105 -3.04 -13.64 -10.37
CA ALA A 105 -2.34 -14.90 -10.57
C ALA A 105 -2.37 -15.80 -9.32
N VAL A 106 -2.15 -15.23 -8.12
CA VAL A 106 -2.29 -15.98 -6.85
C VAL A 106 -3.71 -16.49 -6.64
N TYR A 107 -4.73 -15.68 -6.94
CA TYR A 107 -6.13 -16.08 -6.81
C TYR A 107 -6.46 -17.30 -7.69
N PHE A 108 -6.13 -17.25 -8.98
CA PHE A 108 -6.40 -18.37 -9.90
C PHE A 108 -5.58 -19.62 -9.56
N LYS A 109 -4.34 -19.45 -9.09
CA LYS A 109 -3.51 -20.57 -8.65
C LYS A 109 -4.23 -21.36 -7.55
N GLY A 110 -4.75 -20.66 -6.54
CA GLY A 110 -5.48 -21.30 -5.45
C GLY A 110 -6.73 -22.05 -5.90
N ILE A 111 -7.44 -21.55 -6.92
CA ILE A 111 -8.58 -22.27 -7.51
C ILE A 111 -8.10 -23.56 -8.19
N VAL A 112 -7.03 -23.50 -8.99
CA VAL A 112 -6.48 -24.66 -9.68
C VAL A 112 -6.03 -25.74 -8.68
N GLU A 113 -5.30 -25.35 -7.64
CA GLU A 113 -4.86 -26.27 -6.58
C GLU A 113 -6.06 -26.91 -5.84
N ALA A 114 -7.13 -26.15 -5.60
CA ALA A 114 -8.33 -26.67 -4.93
C ALA A 114 -9.11 -27.66 -5.81
N LEU A 115 -9.08 -27.49 -7.14
CA LEU A 115 -9.75 -28.40 -8.10
C LEU A 115 -8.95 -29.67 -8.37
N ASN A 116 -7.64 -29.65 -8.19
CA ASN A 116 -6.73 -30.78 -8.41
C ASN A 116 -6.58 -31.69 -7.17
N ASN A 117 -7.29 -31.41 -6.08
CA ASN A 117 -7.28 -32.15 -4.82
C ASN A 117 -8.33 -33.26 -4.78
#